data_AF-M5RTB5-F1
#
_entry.id   AF-M5RTB5-F1
#
_cell.length_a   1.000
_cell.length_b   1.000
_cell.length_c   1.000
_cell.angle_alpha   90.00
_cell.angle_beta   90.00
_cell.angle_gamma   90.00
#
_symmetry.space_group_name_H-M   'P 1'
#
loop_
_entity.id
_entity.type
_entity.pdbx_description
1 polymer ?
#
loop_
_entity_poly.entity_id
_entity_poly.type
_entity_poly.pdbx_seq_one_letter_code
_entity_poly.pdbx_strand_id
1 'polypeptide(L)'
;MHEFLAPCIYEGEGEMLGMAFFKSLVKHHGKVFFEPIGRTLSELGTAKPNPLNPRHAWALRKPLSTYAKWWVGHHVSAARWSPLPMSDPKLAEHTKFAQRYLSQSGMRISTTMRTFQLKLADRQCRMSALSLDIQNAVVMLVTSLYAKASNDPVTRAAADTVCRELQLKISGGKASNADFRQVTELGSQIASQGWSELDGVASGEIMMPYK
;
A
#
# COMPACT_ATOMS: atom_id res chain seq x y z
N MET A 1 -26.55 9.98 7.59
CA MET A 1 -25.73 9.96 6.35
C MET A 1 -24.70 11.10 6.30
N HIS A 2 -25.06 12.34 6.66
CA HIS A 2 -24.11 13.47 6.69
C HIS A 2 -22.95 13.30 7.69
N GLU A 3 -23.17 12.66 8.83
CA GLU A 3 -22.15 12.49 9.88
C GLU A 3 -21.07 11.45 9.53
N PHE A 4 -21.37 10.48 8.65
CA PHE A 4 -20.40 9.48 8.15
C PHE A 4 -19.65 9.93 6.90
N LEU A 5 -20.22 10.88 6.14
CA LEU A 5 -19.57 11.49 4.98
C LEU A 5 -18.71 12.70 5.39
N ALA A 6 -19.03 13.36 6.50
CA ALA A 6 -18.30 14.51 6.99
C ALA A 6 -16.80 14.23 7.22
N PRO A 7 -16.36 13.11 7.82
CA PRO A 7 -14.93 12.80 7.95
C PRO A 7 -14.23 12.68 6.59
N CYS A 8 -14.87 12.01 5.61
CA CYS A 8 -14.34 11.83 4.26
C CYS A 8 -14.24 13.13 3.45
N ILE A 9 -14.98 14.18 3.84
CA ILE A 9 -15.05 15.47 3.15
C ILE A 9 -14.20 16.53 3.88
N TYR A 10 -14.21 16.56 5.22
CA TYR A 10 -13.52 17.57 6.03
C TYR A 10 -12.04 17.24 6.32
N GLU A 11 -11.63 15.97 6.33
CA GLU A 11 -10.21 15.58 6.56
C GLU A 11 -9.36 15.57 5.27
N GLY A 12 -9.91 16.12 4.18
CA GLY A 12 -9.33 16.10 2.84
C GLY A 12 -9.83 14.86 2.10
N GLU A 13 -10.54 15.07 0.98
CA GLU A 13 -11.01 14.01 0.10
C GLU A 13 -9.97 12.89 0.03
N GLY A 14 -10.34 11.63 0.28
CA GLY A 14 -9.38 10.53 0.49
C GLY A 14 -8.27 10.41 -0.58
N GLU A 15 -8.49 10.97 -1.77
CA GLU A 15 -7.48 11.17 -2.80
C GLU A 15 -6.34 12.13 -2.41
N MET A 16 -6.63 13.27 -1.80
CA MET A 16 -5.64 14.24 -1.32
C MET A 16 -4.75 13.66 -0.21
N LEU A 17 -5.34 12.93 0.75
CA LEU A 17 -4.58 12.20 1.77
C LEU A 17 -3.73 11.10 1.13
N GLY A 18 -4.28 10.37 0.16
CA GLY A 18 -3.54 9.38 -0.63
C GLY A 18 -2.36 9.97 -1.39
N MET A 19 -2.50 11.19 -1.92
CA MET A 19 -1.42 11.94 -2.58
C MET A 19 -0.36 12.42 -1.59
N ALA A 20 -0.77 12.89 -0.40
CA ALA A 20 0.15 13.28 0.67
C ALA A 20 0.97 12.09 1.18
N PHE A 21 0.32 10.94 1.38
CA PHE A 21 0.98 9.67 1.73
C PHE A 21 2.00 9.29 0.65
N PHE A 22 1.61 9.27 -0.63
CA PHE A 22 2.52 8.95 -1.71
C PHE A 22 3.70 9.92 -1.80
N LYS A 23 3.45 11.22 -1.64
CA LYS A 23 4.50 12.25 -1.59
C LYS A 23 5.50 11.96 -0.47
N SER A 24 5.03 11.52 0.70
CA SER A 24 5.90 11.16 1.82
C SER A 24 6.81 9.96 1.49
N LEU A 25 6.27 8.93 0.80
CA LEU A 25 7.02 7.75 0.38
C LEU A 25 8.12 8.09 -0.63
N VAL A 26 7.81 8.94 -1.61
CA VAL A 26 8.78 9.30 -2.67
C VAL A 26 9.80 10.34 -2.23
N LYS A 27 9.52 11.13 -1.19
CA LYS A 27 10.36 12.28 -0.79
C LYS A 27 11.79 11.88 -0.49
N HIS A 28 11.99 10.85 0.35
CA HIS A 28 13.33 10.42 0.71
C HIS A 28 14.09 9.86 -0.50
N HIS A 29 13.45 8.96 -1.25
CA HIS A 29 14.04 8.35 -2.45
C HIS A 29 14.39 9.39 -3.52
N GLY A 30 13.50 10.35 -3.74
CA GLY A 30 13.69 11.47 -4.67
C GLY A 30 14.88 12.34 -4.28
N LYS A 31 14.98 12.72 -3.01
CA LYS A 31 16.08 13.54 -2.48
C LYS A 31 17.43 12.84 -2.59
N VAL A 32 17.48 11.54 -2.30
CA VAL A 32 18.74 10.78 -2.27
C VAL A 32 19.24 10.47 -3.69
N PHE A 33 18.36 10.10 -4.61
CA PHE A 33 18.79 9.56 -5.92
C PHE A 33 18.46 10.45 -7.12
N PHE A 34 17.33 11.16 -7.13
CA PHE A 34 16.88 11.91 -8.31
C PHE A 34 17.30 13.40 -8.25
N GLU A 35 17.27 14.02 -7.08
CA GLU A 35 17.67 15.42 -6.89
C GLU A 35 19.13 15.67 -7.31
N PRO A 36 20.12 14.83 -6.94
CA PRO A 36 21.51 15.05 -7.36
C PRO A 36 21.67 14.96 -8.88
N ILE A 37 20.96 14.06 -9.55
CA ILE A 37 20.96 13.92 -11.01
C ILE A 37 20.39 15.19 -11.65
N GLY A 38 19.24 15.66 -11.17
CA GLY A 38 18.60 16.88 -11.67
C GLY A 38 19.46 18.12 -11.49
N ARG A 39 20.13 18.25 -10.33
CA ARG A 39 21.03 19.37 -10.05
C ARG A 39 22.23 19.39 -11.00
N THR A 40 22.89 18.26 -11.19
CA THR A 40 24.02 18.15 -12.14
C THR A 40 23.61 18.45 -13.58
N LEU A 41 22.41 18.01 -14.00
CA LEU A 41 21.89 18.34 -15.32
C LEU A 41 21.58 19.83 -15.49
N SER A 42 21.02 20.47 -14.46
CA SER A 42 20.77 21.91 -14.42
C SER A 42 22.06 22.73 -14.49
N GLU A 43 23.10 22.33 -13.76
CA GLU A 43 24.43 22.97 -13.79
C GLU A 43 25.08 22.88 -15.18
N LEU A 44 24.80 21.80 -15.93
CA LEU A 44 25.25 21.61 -17.31
C LEU A 44 24.37 22.34 -18.33
N GLY A 45 23.30 23.02 -17.91
CA GLY A 45 22.37 23.73 -18.79
C GLY A 45 21.56 22.80 -19.70
N THR A 46 21.39 21.52 -19.33
CA THR A 46 20.68 20.54 -20.18
C THR A 46 19.64 19.76 -19.40
N ALA A 47 18.45 19.59 -19.99
CA ALA A 47 17.37 18.83 -19.36
C ALA A 47 17.53 17.30 -19.50
N LYS A 48 18.35 16.83 -20.45
CA LYS A 48 18.54 15.42 -20.76
C LYS A 48 20.02 15.03 -20.74
N PRO A 49 20.38 13.90 -20.12
CA PRO A 49 21.73 13.37 -20.21
C PRO A 49 22.03 12.95 -21.66
N ASN A 50 23.14 13.42 -22.22
CA ASN A 50 23.71 12.88 -23.44
C ASN A 50 24.90 11.98 -23.06
N PRO A 51 24.76 10.65 -23.09
CA PRO A 51 25.82 9.72 -22.69
C PRO A 51 27.03 9.76 -23.63
N LEU A 52 26.87 10.26 -24.86
CA LEU A 52 27.94 10.42 -25.84
C LEU A 52 28.78 11.69 -25.57
N ASN A 53 28.33 12.57 -24.68
CA ASN A 53 29.12 13.72 -24.26
C ASN A 53 29.99 13.34 -23.03
N PRO A 54 31.32 13.32 -23.15
CA PRO A 54 32.20 12.91 -22.06
C PRO A 54 32.08 13.81 -20.83
N ARG A 55 31.71 15.10 -21.00
CA ARG A 55 31.47 16.01 -19.87
C ARG A 55 30.22 15.62 -19.07
N HIS A 56 29.14 15.22 -19.74
CA HIS A 56 27.92 14.77 -19.07
C HIS A 56 28.15 13.43 -18.38
N ALA A 57 28.83 12.50 -19.06
CA ALA A 57 29.17 11.20 -18.49
C ALA A 57 30.03 11.34 -17.22
N TRP A 58 31.03 12.22 -17.24
CA TRP A 58 31.89 12.47 -16.09
C TRP A 58 31.14 13.14 -14.93
N ALA A 59 30.33 14.16 -15.22
CA ALA A 59 29.57 14.88 -14.19
C ALA A 59 28.52 13.97 -13.52
N LEU A 60 27.84 13.11 -14.29
CA LEU A 60 26.79 12.23 -13.80
C LEU A 60 27.29 10.93 -13.16
N ARG A 61 28.59 10.61 -13.25
CA ARG A 61 29.15 9.32 -12.78
C ARG A 61 28.78 9.02 -11.33
N LYS A 62 28.89 10.02 -10.44
CA LYS A 62 28.69 9.83 -8.99
C LYS A 62 27.19 9.69 -8.65
N PRO A 63 26.30 10.60 -9.07
CA PRO A 63 24.85 10.42 -8.89
C PRO A 63 24.33 9.10 -9.47
N LEU A 64 24.72 8.75 -10.70
CA LEU A 64 24.26 7.52 -11.35
C LEU A 64 24.81 6.26 -10.67
N SER A 65 26.08 6.25 -10.26
CA SER A 65 26.64 5.11 -9.53
C SER A 65 25.95 4.86 -8.18
N THR A 66 25.52 5.92 -7.49
CA THR A 66 24.78 5.81 -6.22
C THR A 66 23.41 5.17 -6.43
N TYR A 67 22.67 5.63 -7.44
CA TYR A 67 21.41 5.02 -7.82
C TYR A 67 21.58 3.57 -8.31
N ALA A 68 22.58 3.31 -9.15
CA ALA A 68 22.86 1.97 -9.66
C ALA A 68 23.20 0.99 -8.53
N LYS A 69 24.01 1.41 -7.54
CA LYS A 69 24.32 0.60 -6.36
C LYS A 69 23.06 0.22 -5.57
N TRP A 70 22.16 1.18 -5.34
CA TRP A 70 20.88 0.91 -4.69
C TRP A 70 20.01 -0.03 -5.53
N TRP A 71 19.89 0.23 -6.83
CA TRP A 71 19.05 -0.55 -7.74
C TRP A 71 19.52 -2.01 -7.80
N VAL A 72 20.82 -2.24 -7.94
CA VAL A 72 21.43 -3.57 -7.89
C VAL A 72 21.17 -4.20 -6.52
N GLY A 73 21.49 -3.48 -5.43
CA GLY A 73 21.29 -3.96 -4.07
C GLY A 73 19.86 -4.43 -3.80
N HIS A 74 18.86 -3.71 -4.32
CA HIS A 74 17.45 -4.05 -4.17
C HIS A 74 17.01 -5.22 -5.08
N HIS A 75 17.68 -5.46 -6.20
CA HIS A 75 17.42 -6.64 -7.05
C HIS A 75 18.06 -7.91 -6.50
N VAL A 76 19.25 -7.81 -5.89
CA VAL A 76 19.99 -8.98 -5.39
C VAL A 76 19.67 -9.32 -3.94
N SER A 77 19.22 -8.36 -3.14
CA SER A 77 18.92 -8.58 -1.72
C SER A 77 17.45 -8.89 -1.54
N ALA A 78 17.14 -10.06 -0.96
CA ALA A 78 15.80 -10.33 -0.46
C ALA A 78 15.45 -9.36 0.68
N ALA A 79 14.21 -8.89 0.70
CA ALA A 79 13.71 -8.09 1.82
C ALA A 79 13.76 -8.92 3.11
N ARG A 80 14.28 -8.30 4.18
CA ARG A 80 14.36 -8.94 5.49
C ARG A 80 13.15 -8.51 6.32
N TRP A 81 12.37 -9.50 6.74
CA TRP A 81 11.26 -9.34 7.66
C TRP A 81 11.58 -10.07 8.95
N SER A 82 11.15 -9.51 10.08
CA SER A 82 11.24 -10.23 11.36
C SER A 82 10.46 -11.54 11.25
N PRO A 83 11.03 -12.67 11.73
CA PRO A 83 10.33 -13.94 11.69
C PRO A 83 9.05 -13.82 12.50
N LEU A 84 7.93 -14.15 11.85
CA LEU A 84 6.62 -14.02 12.44
C LEU A 84 5.92 -15.38 12.37
N PRO A 85 5.98 -16.21 13.43
CA PRO A 85 5.29 -17.48 13.45
C PRO A 85 3.78 -17.21 13.45
N MET A 86 3.10 -17.77 12.45
CA MET A 86 1.64 -17.70 12.29
C MET A 86 1.12 -19.12 12.42
N SER A 87 0.26 -19.37 13.41
CA SER A 87 -0.39 -20.67 13.61
C SER A 87 -1.53 -20.88 12.63
N ASP A 88 -2.24 -19.81 12.26
CA ASP A 88 -3.31 -19.84 11.27
C ASP A 88 -2.72 -19.75 9.84
N PRO A 89 -2.94 -20.76 8.98
CA PRO A 89 -2.40 -20.79 7.63
C PRO A 89 -2.98 -19.68 6.73
N LYS A 90 -4.25 -19.30 6.91
CA LYS A 90 -4.90 -18.24 6.12
C LYS A 90 -4.28 -16.89 6.43
N LEU A 91 -4.15 -16.56 7.72
CA LEU A 91 -3.52 -15.31 8.15
C LEU A 91 -2.03 -15.27 7.76
N ALA A 92 -1.35 -16.42 7.75
CA ALA A 92 0.02 -16.53 7.28
C ALA A 92 0.16 -16.20 5.79
N GLU A 93 -0.80 -16.62 4.97
CA GLU A 93 -0.84 -16.31 3.53
C GLU A 93 -0.99 -14.81 3.29
N HIS A 94 -1.98 -14.18 3.95
CA HIS A 94 -2.23 -12.74 3.88
C HIS A 94 -1.00 -11.92 4.31
N THR A 95 -0.39 -12.31 5.43
CA THR A 95 0.84 -11.67 5.94
C THR A 95 1.96 -11.74 4.90
N LYS A 96 2.19 -12.93 4.31
CA LYS A 96 3.24 -13.11 3.29
C LYS A 96 2.94 -12.33 2.02
N PHE A 97 1.67 -12.28 1.59
CA PHE A 97 1.26 -11.48 0.43
C PHE A 97 1.58 -10.01 0.66
N ALA A 98 1.14 -9.45 1.79
CA ALA A 98 1.38 -8.05 2.14
C ALA A 98 2.89 -7.73 2.23
N GLN A 99 3.67 -8.55 2.93
CA GLN A 99 5.13 -8.39 3.04
C GLN A 99 5.82 -8.38 1.68
N ARG A 100 5.46 -9.31 0.78
CA ARG A 100 6.01 -9.37 -0.58
C ARG A 100 5.63 -8.13 -1.38
N TYR A 101 4.37 -7.71 -1.31
CA TYR A 101 3.88 -6.53 -2.02
C TYR A 101 4.64 -5.28 -1.58
N LEU A 102 4.70 -5.02 -0.27
CA LEU A 102 5.39 -3.87 0.32
C LEU A 102 6.89 -3.87 -0.01
N SER A 103 7.54 -5.04 0.01
CA SER A 103 8.94 -5.18 -0.36
C SER A 103 9.19 -4.80 -1.82
N GLN A 104 8.27 -5.13 -2.72
CA GLN A 104 8.39 -4.83 -4.16
C GLN A 104 7.98 -3.40 -4.50
N SER A 105 7.15 -2.75 -3.66
CA SER A 105 6.65 -1.39 -3.90
C SER A 105 7.77 -0.35 -4.04
N GLY A 106 8.90 -0.50 -3.34
CA GLY A 106 10.05 0.38 -3.49
C GLY A 106 10.55 0.47 -4.94
N MET A 107 10.64 -0.67 -5.63
CA MET A 107 11.04 -0.70 -7.04
C MET A 107 9.96 -0.14 -7.98
N ARG A 108 8.68 -0.38 -7.66
CA ARG A 108 7.55 0.18 -8.43
C ARG A 108 7.50 1.70 -8.33
N ILE A 109 7.73 2.23 -7.13
CA ILE A 109 7.86 3.67 -6.87
C ILE A 109 9.03 4.23 -7.67
N SER A 110 10.23 3.65 -7.55
CA SER A 110 11.41 4.11 -8.27
C SER A 110 11.22 4.09 -9.79
N THR A 111 10.57 3.04 -10.31
CA THR A 111 10.23 2.93 -11.74
C THR A 111 9.27 4.02 -12.16
N THR A 112 8.22 4.28 -11.37
CA THR A 112 7.23 5.33 -11.61
C THR A 112 7.89 6.72 -11.63
N MET A 113 8.80 6.99 -10.68
CA MET A 113 9.60 8.22 -10.63
C MET A 113 10.53 8.36 -11.84
N ARG A 114 11.19 7.29 -12.27
CA ARG A 114 12.06 7.30 -13.46
C ARG A 114 11.27 7.54 -14.74
N THR A 115 10.09 6.93 -14.87
CA THR A 115 9.26 7.02 -16.08
C THR A 115 8.63 8.42 -16.22
N PHE A 116 8.12 9.00 -15.13
CA PHE A 116 7.38 10.26 -15.21
C PHE A 116 8.19 11.50 -14.79
N GLN A 117 9.27 11.35 -14.04
CA GLN A 117 10.19 12.43 -13.64
C GLN A 117 9.45 13.67 -13.13
N LEU A 118 9.69 14.85 -13.72
CA LEU A 118 9.03 16.11 -13.37
C LEU A 118 7.52 16.10 -13.64
N LYS A 119 7.05 15.27 -14.58
CA LYS A 119 5.62 15.11 -14.93
C LYS A 119 4.89 14.16 -13.99
N LEU A 120 5.55 13.65 -12.94
CA LEU A 120 4.92 12.72 -12.00
C LEU A 120 3.72 13.37 -11.31
N ALA A 121 3.82 14.65 -10.92
CA ALA A 121 2.74 15.40 -10.29
C ALA A 121 1.48 15.52 -11.17
N ASP A 122 1.65 15.48 -12.50
CA ASP A 122 0.56 15.52 -13.48
C ASP A 122 -0.08 14.13 -13.69
N ARG A 123 0.48 13.07 -13.08
CA ARG A 123 -0.02 11.69 -13.17
C ARG A 123 -0.73 11.26 -11.90
N GLN A 124 -1.59 12.13 -11.38
CA GLN A 124 -2.33 11.95 -10.13
C GLN A 124 -3.08 10.61 -10.07
N CYS A 125 -3.76 10.19 -11.14
CA CYS A 125 -4.45 8.89 -11.17
C CYS A 125 -3.49 7.71 -10.97
N ARG A 126 -2.29 7.75 -11.56
CA ARG A 126 -1.30 6.67 -11.43
C ARG A 126 -0.66 6.66 -10.04
N MET A 127 -0.41 7.85 -9.47
CA MET A 127 0.08 7.99 -8.10
C MET A 127 -0.96 7.51 -7.09
N SER A 128 -2.22 7.92 -7.26
CA SER A 128 -3.35 7.54 -6.42
C SER A 128 -3.55 6.02 -6.43
N ALA A 129 -3.56 5.39 -7.61
CA ALA A 129 -3.68 3.93 -7.71
C ALA A 129 -2.53 3.19 -6.99
N LEU A 130 -1.27 3.57 -7.23
CA LEU A 130 -0.13 2.95 -6.56
C LEU A 130 -0.14 3.20 -5.04
N SER A 131 -0.57 4.39 -4.63
CA SER A 131 -0.74 4.76 -3.23
C SER A 131 -1.79 3.89 -2.54
N LEU A 132 -2.95 3.72 -3.17
CA LEU A 132 -4.05 2.92 -2.65
C LEU A 132 -3.65 1.46 -2.48
N ASP A 133 -2.95 0.88 -3.46
CA ASP A 133 -2.50 -0.50 -3.33
C ASP A 133 -1.52 -0.69 -2.17
N ILE A 134 -0.60 0.26 -1.96
CA ILE A 134 0.35 0.21 -0.85
C ILE A 134 -0.39 0.32 0.48
N GLN A 135 -1.35 1.24 0.59
CA GLN A 135 -2.18 1.38 1.79
C GLN A 135 -2.97 0.10 2.06
N ASN A 136 -3.60 -0.50 1.04
CA ASN A 136 -4.29 -1.78 1.17
C ASN A 136 -3.37 -2.89 1.69
N ALA A 137 -2.12 -2.95 1.21
CA ALA A 137 -1.14 -3.92 1.70
C ALA A 137 -0.70 -3.65 3.15
N VAL A 138 -0.58 -2.37 3.55
CA VAL A 138 -0.33 -2.00 4.95
C VAL A 138 -1.50 -2.42 5.84
N VAL A 139 -2.74 -2.11 5.44
CA VAL A 139 -3.94 -2.49 6.18
C VAL A 139 -4.01 -4.01 6.32
N MET A 140 -3.80 -4.77 5.24
CA MET A 140 -3.76 -6.23 5.28
C MET A 140 -2.71 -6.77 6.26
N LEU A 141 -1.51 -6.19 6.27
CA LEU A 141 -0.46 -6.59 7.21
C LEU A 141 -0.87 -6.30 8.66
N VAL A 142 -1.37 -5.10 8.95
CA VAL A 142 -1.79 -4.75 10.32
C VAL A 142 -2.96 -5.59 10.78
N THR A 143 -3.97 -5.80 9.93
CA THR A 143 -5.15 -6.63 10.22
C THR A 143 -4.77 -8.08 10.50
N SER A 144 -3.89 -8.69 9.70
CA SER A 144 -3.43 -10.07 9.94
C SER A 144 -2.60 -10.20 11.22
N LEU A 145 -1.81 -9.20 11.57
CA LEU A 145 -1.06 -9.14 12.83
C LEU A 145 -1.98 -8.95 14.05
N TYR A 146 -3.00 -8.11 13.94
CA TYR A 146 -4.00 -7.91 14.98
C TYR A 146 -4.78 -9.21 15.23
N ALA A 147 -5.27 -9.83 14.16
CA ALA A 147 -6.00 -11.09 14.23
C ALA A 147 -5.19 -12.24 14.84
N LYS A 148 -3.87 -12.29 14.55
CA LYS A 148 -2.96 -13.23 15.19
C LYS A 148 -2.94 -13.08 16.72
N ALA A 149 -3.00 -11.84 17.21
CA ALA A 149 -2.99 -11.55 18.65
C ALA A 149 -4.36 -11.77 19.30
N SER A 150 -5.44 -11.88 18.52
CA SER A 150 -6.80 -12.08 19.03
C SER A 150 -7.09 -13.55 19.30
N ASN A 151 -7.70 -13.82 20.47
CA ASN A 151 -8.21 -15.14 20.82
C ASN A 151 -9.61 -15.38 20.24
N ASP A 152 -10.33 -14.33 19.85
CA ASP A 152 -11.69 -14.42 19.34
C ASP A 152 -11.71 -15.03 17.92
N PRO A 153 -12.39 -16.18 17.71
CA PRO A 153 -12.53 -16.78 16.39
C PRO A 153 -13.28 -15.88 15.40
N VAL A 154 -14.24 -15.06 15.85
CA VAL A 154 -15.01 -14.16 14.98
C VAL A 154 -14.10 -13.04 14.45
N THR A 155 -13.28 -12.45 15.31
CA THR A 155 -12.26 -11.47 14.91
C THR A 155 -11.27 -12.04 13.89
N ARG A 156 -10.82 -13.29 14.07
CA ARG A 156 -9.92 -13.94 13.10
C ARG A 156 -10.61 -14.20 11.75
N ALA A 157 -11.88 -14.60 11.77
CA ALA A 157 -12.67 -14.79 10.55
C ALA A 157 -12.97 -13.45 9.84
N ALA A 158 -13.24 -12.38 10.58
CA ALA A 158 -13.40 -11.03 10.05
C ALA A 158 -12.12 -10.54 9.37
N ALA A 159 -10.96 -10.78 10.00
CA ALA A 159 -9.68 -10.45 9.42
C ALA A 159 -9.38 -11.22 8.12
N ASP A 160 -9.67 -12.53 8.05
CA ASP A 160 -9.57 -13.31 6.80
C ASP A 160 -10.42 -12.70 5.70
N THR A 161 -11.67 -12.36 6.00
CA THR A 161 -12.60 -11.73 5.04
C THR A 161 -12.06 -10.41 4.48
N VAL A 162 -11.62 -9.50 5.36
CA VAL A 162 -11.07 -8.21 4.93
C VAL A 162 -9.77 -8.39 4.13
N CYS A 163 -8.88 -9.30 4.56
CA CYS A 163 -7.63 -9.53 3.84
C CYS A 163 -7.87 -10.09 2.44
N ARG A 164 -8.84 -10.98 2.25
CA ARG A 164 -9.25 -11.47 0.92
C ARG A 164 -9.71 -10.33 0.01
N GLU A 165 -10.57 -9.45 0.52
CA GLU A 165 -11.05 -8.29 -0.23
C GLU A 165 -9.91 -7.36 -0.64
N LEU A 166 -9.00 -7.05 0.29
CA LEU A 166 -7.83 -6.21 0.01
C LEU A 166 -6.88 -6.86 -1.01
N GLN A 167 -6.70 -8.17 -0.94
CA GLN A 167 -5.90 -8.91 -1.92
C GLN A 167 -6.51 -8.84 -3.31
N LEU A 168 -7.84 -8.96 -3.43
CA LEU A 168 -8.55 -8.79 -4.70
C LEU A 168 -8.41 -7.37 -5.24
N LYS A 169 -8.53 -6.34 -4.40
CA LYS A 169 -8.30 -4.94 -4.80
C LYS A 169 -6.89 -4.72 -5.36
N ILE A 170 -5.88 -5.25 -4.67
CA ILE A 170 -4.47 -5.12 -5.09
C ILE A 170 -4.18 -5.90 -6.37
N SER A 171 -4.77 -7.08 -6.54
CA SER A 171 -4.52 -7.96 -7.70
C SER A 171 -5.41 -7.65 -8.90
N GLY A 172 -6.46 -6.85 -8.74
CA GLY A 172 -7.50 -6.65 -9.75
C GLY A 172 -8.38 -7.88 -9.96
N GLY A 173 -8.45 -8.76 -8.97
CA GLY A 173 -9.24 -10.00 -9.02
C GLY A 173 -10.74 -9.79 -8.79
N LYS A 174 -11.53 -10.85 -9.00
CA LYS A 174 -12.95 -10.91 -8.65
C LYS A 174 -13.18 -11.89 -7.50
N ALA A 175 -14.20 -11.62 -6.70
CA ALA A 175 -14.60 -12.51 -5.61
C ALA A 175 -14.98 -13.90 -6.14
N SER A 176 -14.50 -14.93 -5.44
CA SER A 176 -14.80 -16.33 -5.71
C SER A 176 -15.99 -16.82 -4.89
N ASN A 177 -16.52 -18.00 -5.24
CA ASN A 177 -17.55 -18.67 -4.42
C ASN A 177 -17.07 -18.93 -2.98
N ALA A 178 -15.78 -19.17 -2.78
CA ALA A 178 -15.22 -19.35 -1.43
C ALA A 178 -15.27 -18.03 -0.63
N ASP A 179 -15.07 -16.89 -1.28
CA ASP A 179 -15.13 -15.59 -0.63
C ASP A 179 -16.58 -15.23 -0.24
N PHE A 180 -17.55 -15.47 -1.14
CA PHE A 180 -18.97 -15.30 -0.82
C PHE A 180 -19.41 -16.18 0.33
N ARG A 181 -18.96 -17.43 0.35
CA ARG A 181 -19.24 -18.36 1.44
C ARG A 181 -18.64 -17.89 2.76
N GLN A 182 -17.38 -17.46 2.76
CA GLN A 182 -16.69 -16.96 3.95
C GLN A 182 -17.41 -15.74 4.56
N VAL A 183 -17.83 -14.78 3.72
CA VAL A 183 -18.60 -13.60 4.15
C VAL A 183 -19.95 -14.01 4.75
N THR A 184 -20.66 -14.93 4.09
CA THR A 184 -21.98 -15.40 4.54
C THR A 184 -21.90 -16.17 5.86
N GLU A 185 -20.92 -17.05 6.00
CA GLU A 185 -20.67 -17.82 7.23
C GLU A 185 -20.27 -16.89 8.39
N LEU A 186 -19.41 -15.91 8.15
CA LEU A 186 -19.06 -14.89 9.14
C LEU A 186 -20.29 -14.10 9.59
N GLY A 187 -21.12 -13.62 8.65
CA GLY A 187 -22.35 -12.90 8.98
C GLY A 187 -23.31 -13.74 9.82
N SER A 188 -23.46 -15.03 9.50
CA SER A 188 -24.26 -15.98 10.28
C SER A 188 -23.70 -16.18 11.70
N GLN A 189 -22.38 -16.30 11.83
CA GLN A 189 -21.72 -16.40 13.15
C GLN A 189 -21.94 -15.15 13.99
N ILE A 190 -21.74 -13.96 13.43
CA ILE A 190 -21.97 -12.69 14.14
C ILE A 190 -23.44 -12.57 14.57
N ALA A 191 -24.38 -12.91 13.69
CA ALA A 191 -25.81 -12.82 14.00
C ALA A 191 -26.27 -13.80 15.08
N SER A 192 -25.64 -14.98 15.18
CA SER A 192 -26.05 -16.03 16.12
C SER A 192 -25.30 -16.01 17.45
N GLN A 193 -24.01 -15.69 17.43
CA GLN A 193 -23.11 -15.79 18.59
C GLN A 193 -22.67 -14.41 19.10
N GLY A 194 -22.93 -13.35 18.35
CA GLY A 194 -22.39 -12.02 18.61
C GLY A 194 -20.93 -11.88 18.19
N TRP A 195 -20.35 -10.73 18.48
CA TRP A 195 -18.95 -10.44 18.25
C TRP A 195 -18.41 -9.61 19.41
N SER A 196 -17.36 -10.09 20.07
CA SER A 196 -16.80 -9.46 21.27
C SER A 196 -16.38 -7.99 21.08
N GLU A 197 -15.97 -7.62 19.87
CA GLU A 197 -15.61 -6.22 19.53
C GLU A 197 -16.85 -5.28 19.50
N LEU A 198 -18.07 -5.84 19.52
CA LEU A 198 -19.33 -5.09 19.61
C LEU A 198 -19.88 -5.04 21.04
N ASP A 199 -19.20 -5.63 22.02
CA ASP A 199 -19.66 -5.61 23.41
C ASP A 199 -19.69 -4.17 23.94
N GLY A 200 -20.85 -3.77 24.46
CA GLY A 200 -21.07 -2.40 24.96
C GLY A 200 -21.38 -1.37 23.88
N VAL A 201 -21.44 -1.75 22.60
CA VAL A 201 -21.94 -0.88 21.54
C VAL A 201 -23.47 -0.80 21.61
N ALA A 202 -24.00 0.39 21.87
CA ALA A 202 -25.44 0.62 21.86
C ALA A 202 -25.97 0.47 20.43
N SER A 203 -26.84 -0.51 20.20
CA SER A 203 -27.54 -0.63 18.92
C SER A 203 -28.46 0.57 18.73
N GLY A 204 -28.28 1.30 17.63
CA GLY A 204 -29.23 2.32 17.20
C GLY A 204 -30.54 1.68 16.75
N GLU A 205 -31.62 2.47 16.75
CA GLU A 205 -32.90 2.08 16.18
C GLU A 205 -32.80 2.05 14.65
N ILE A 206 -33.28 0.98 14.02
CA ILE A 206 -33.33 0.88 12.56
C ILE A 206 -34.48 1.78 12.07
N MET A 207 -34.14 2.98 11.60
CA MET A 207 -35.11 4.00 11.15
C MET A 207 -36.03 3.56 10.00
N MET A 208 -35.65 2.52 9.26
CA MET A 208 -36.47 1.91 8.20
C MET A 208 -36.40 0.38 8.32
N PRO A 209 -37.25 -0.24 9.16
CA PRO A 209 -37.23 -1.68 9.36
C PRO A 209 -37.66 -2.40 8.09
N TYR A 210 -36.99 -3.51 7.78
CA TYR A 210 -37.41 -4.43 6.73
C TYR A 210 -38.71 -5.12 7.19
N LYS A 211 -39.80 -4.91 6.46
CA LYS A 211 -41.07 -5.65 6.61
C LYS A 211 -41.07 -6.87 5.70
#